data_AF-A0A8S3QIL8-F1
#
_entry.id   AF-A0A8S3QIL8-F1
#
_cell.length_a   1.000
_cell.length_b   1.000
_cell.length_c   1.000
_cell.angle_alpha   90.00
_cell.angle_beta   90.00
_cell.angle_gamma   90.00
#
_symmetry.space_group_name_H-M   'P 1'
#
loop_
_entity.id
_entity.type
_entity.pdbx_description
1 polymer ?
#
loop_
_entity_poly.entity_id
_entity_poly.type
_entity_poly.pdbx_seq_one_letter_code
_entity_poly.pdbx_strand_id
1 'polypeptide(L)'
;MLFCELFKGASTCRIDTSERCFVETETLDEWTLIHHNSYQERPVDCKDIPNKFQSGVYKVFPNQTHGFDVYCEMNIDEGHWTVSNSLAHHNGNSFSTKDSDNDNHPTNHCATSYLGAWWFNRCVTSDLNGQYFLMTPDAAHRGVYWRLWKGINYSLKGSLMMMRRVSN
;
A
#
# COMPACT_ATOMS: atom_id res chain seq x y z
N MET A 1 -6.02 -15.82 22.53
CA MET A 1 -6.67 -17.11 22.22
C MET A 1 -8.02 -16.84 21.55
N LEU A 2 -8.02 -16.42 20.27
CA LEU A 2 -9.16 -16.39 19.34
C LEU A 2 -8.75 -15.67 18.03
N PHE A 3 -7.68 -16.10 17.35
CA PHE A 3 -7.35 -15.57 16.00
C PHE A 3 -6.55 -16.53 15.10
N CYS A 4 -6.44 -17.82 15.46
CA CYS A 4 -5.71 -18.82 14.65
C CYS A 4 -6.60 -19.71 13.77
N GLU A 5 -7.94 -19.66 13.86
CA GLU A 5 -8.79 -20.61 13.12
C GLU A 5 -9.14 -20.21 11.68
N LEU A 6 -8.64 -19.09 11.14
CA LEU A 6 -8.92 -18.67 9.76
C LEU A 6 -7.87 -19.09 8.71
N PHE A 7 -6.78 -19.75 9.12
CA PHE A 7 -5.69 -20.15 8.20
C PHE A 7 -5.49 -21.66 8.09
N LYS A 8 -6.60 -22.43 7.99
CA LYS A 8 -6.50 -23.82 7.48
C LYS A 8 -6.21 -23.79 5.97
N GLY A 9 -4.94 -23.59 5.60
CA GLY A 9 -4.50 -23.68 4.21
C GLY A 9 -3.16 -23.04 3.84
N ALA A 10 -2.49 -22.31 4.74
CA ALA A 10 -1.16 -21.75 4.46
C ALA A 10 -0.06 -22.60 5.12
N SER A 11 0.86 -23.14 4.34
CA SER A 11 1.80 -24.18 4.73
C SER A 11 2.91 -23.73 5.70
N THR A 12 3.11 -22.43 5.95
CA THR A 12 4.24 -21.96 6.76
C THR A 12 3.92 -20.63 7.46
N CYS A 13 3.44 -20.70 8.70
CA CYS A 13 3.39 -19.55 9.61
C CYS A 13 4.32 -19.87 10.78
N ARG A 14 5.41 -19.11 10.96
CA ARG A 14 6.22 -19.16 12.19
C ARG A 14 6.01 -17.88 13.00
N ILE A 15 5.95 -18.06 14.31
CA ILE A 15 5.83 -16.99 15.31
C ILE A 15 7.21 -16.85 15.94
N ASP A 16 7.79 -15.65 15.91
CA ASP A 16 8.95 -15.33 16.74
C ASP A 16 8.48 -14.85 18.14
N THR A 17 9.38 -14.93 19.11
CA THR A 17 9.32 -14.48 20.51
C THR A 17 8.83 -13.05 20.74
N SER A 18 8.58 -12.27 19.68
CA SER A 18 8.03 -10.91 19.70
C SER A 18 6.59 -10.78 19.18
N GLU A 19 5.83 -11.89 19.01
CA GLU A 19 4.43 -11.92 18.53
C GLU A 19 4.21 -11.29 17.13
N ARG A 20 5.25 -11.19 16.31
CA ARG A 20 5.16 -10.69 14.93
C ARG A 20 4.92 -11.84 13.95
N CYS A 21 3.90 -11.73 13.10
CA CYS A 21 3.65 -12.65 11.98
C CYS A 21 4.35 -12.15 10.71
N PHE A 22 5.24 -12.97 10.15
CA PHE A 22 5.85 -12.74 8.84
C PHE A 22 5.30 -13.75 7.83
N VAL A 23 5.05 -13.29 6.61
CA VAL A 23 4.84 -14.16 5.45
C VAL A 23 6.17 -14.19 4.70
N GLU A 24 6.98 -15.22 4.91
CA GLU A 24 8.14 -15.48 4.05
C GLU A 24 7.64 -16.07 2.74
N THR A 25 8.00 -15.45 1.61
CA THR A 25 7.85 -16.07 0.29
C THR A 25 9.21 -16.65 -0.11
N GLU A 26 9.21 -17.94 -0.42
CA GLU A 26 10.36 -18.81 -0.72
C GLU A 26 11.31 -18.22 -1.79
N THR A 27 12.62 -18.49 -1.63
CA THR A 27 13.67 -18.12 -2.57
C THR A 27 13.89 -19.19 -3.65
N LEU A 28 13.85 -18.72 -4.90
CA LEU A 28 14.62 -19.11 -6.10
C LEU A 28 14.59 -20.57 -6.59
N ASP A 29 14.08 -20.77 -7.81
CA ASP A 29 14.60 -21.77 -8.73
C ASP A 29 14.84 -21.16 -10.13
N GLU A 30 15.89 -21.70 -10.75
CA GLU A 30 16.62 -21.28 -11.95
C GLU A 30 15.82 -21.44 -13.26
N TRP A 31 15.69 -20.36 -14.04
CA TRP A 31 15.45 -20.42 -15.49
C TRP A 31 16.32 -19.42 -16.24
N THR A 32 17.62 -19.70 -16.21
CA THR A 32 18.63 -19.12 -17.08
C THR A 32 18.16 -18.86 -18.52
N LEU A 33 18.43 -17.64 -18.98
CA LEU A 33 19.00 -17.31 -20.29
C LEU A 33 18.15 -17.57 -21.55
N ILE A 34 17.33 -16.58 -21.94
CA ILE A 34 17.17 -16.23 -23.37
C ILE A 34 17.37 -14.72 -23.50
N HIS A 35 18.39 -14.36 -24.28
CA HIS A 35 18.80 -12.99 -24.61
C HIS A 35 17.62 -12.10 -25.07
N HIS A 36 17.54 -10.87 -24.55
CA HIS A 36 17.56 -9.68 -25.40
C HIS A 36 17.95 -8.40 -24.63
N ASN A 37 19.08 -7.88 -25.04
CA ASN A 37 19.63 -6.53 -24.95
C ASN A 37 18.67 -5.36 -24.59
N SER A 38 19.16 -4.52 -23.67
CA SER A 38 18.93 -3.08 -23.51
C SER A 38 17.50 -2.55 -23.42
N TYR A 39 17.02 -2.24 -22.23
CA TYR A 39 16.39 -0.96 -21.88
C TYR A 39 16.37 -0.88 -20.35
N GLN A 40 16.83 0.24 -19.76
CA GLN A 40 16.59 0.51 -18.35
C GLN A 40 15.08 0.63 -18.15
N GLU A 41 14.44 -0.45 -17.68
CA GLU A 41 13.09 -0.33 -17.15
C GLU A 41 13.12 0.67 -16.00
N ARG A 42 12.17 1.60 -16.01
CA ARG A 42 12.16 2.68 -15.03
C ARG A 42 11.91 2.08 -13.64
N PRO A 43 12.48 2.63 -12.56
CA PRO A 43 12.36 2.05 -11.23
C PRO A 43 10.88 1.94 -10.84
N VAL A 44 10.40 0.71 -10.60
CA VAL A 44 9.01 0.43 -10.21
C VAL A 44 8.78 0.83 -8.75
N ASP A 45 9.83 0.69 -7.94
CA ASP A 45 9.85 0.96 -6.51
C ASP A 45 11.20 1.59 -6.11
N CYS A 46 11.28 2.17 -4.91
CA CYS A 46 12.51 2.72 -4.34
C CYS A 46 13.65 1.69 -4.35
N LYS A 47 13.34 0.41 -4.15
CA LYS A 47 14.34 -0.67 -4.20
C LYS A 47 15.01 -0.87 -5.56
N ASP A 48 14.36 -0.42 -6.63
CA ASP A 48 14.86 -0.58 -8.00
C ASP A 48 15.67 0.66 -8.44
N ILE A 49 15.82 1.67 -7.59
CA ILE A 49 16.58 2.88 -7.90
C ILE A 49 18.08 2.56 -7.83
N PRO A 50 18.81 2.66 -8.95
CA PRO A 50 20.21 2.27 -8.98
C PRO A 50 21.09 3.26 -8.21
N ASN A 51 22.00 2.75 -7.38
CA ASN A 51 23.08 3.50 -6.73
C ASN A 51 22.59 4.72 -5.91
N LYS A 52 21.43 4.64 -5.27
CA LYS A 52 20.90 5.68 -4.36
C LYS A 52 20.69 5.10 -2.97
N PHE A 53 21.37 5.68 -1.99
CA PHE A 53 21.34 5.23 -0.58
C PHE A 53 20.92 6.33 0.37
N GLN A 54 20.48 7.48 -0.14
CA GLN A 54 20.04 8.60 0.67
C GLN A 54 18.52 8.68 0.62
N SER A 55 17.90 8.93 1.77
CA SER A 55 16.47 9.22 1.80
C SER A 55 16.15 10.53 1.06
N GLY A 56 15.05 10.56 0.34
CA GLY A 56 14.71 11.72 -0.49
C GLY A 56 13.53 11.45 -1.41
N VAL A 57 13.14 12.47 -2.17
CA VAL A 57 12.04 12.34 -3.14
C VAL A 57 12.59 11.84 -4.48
N TYR A 58 12.05 10.72 -4.97
CA TYR A 58 12.42 10.07 -6.22
C TYR A 58 11.19 9.81 -7.09
N LYS A 59 11.40 9.70 -8.40
CA LYS A 59 10.34 9.37 -9.34
C LYS A 59 10.33 7.86 -9.63
N VAL A 60 9.21 7.20 -9.33
CA VAL A 60 8.99 5.77 -9.60
C VAL A 60 7.88 5.57 -10.64
N PHE A 61 7.89 4.43 -11.32
CA PHE A 61 7.01 4.08 -12.44
C PHE A 61 6.38 2.68 -12.26
N PRO A 62 5.44 2.49 -11.31
CA PRO A 62 4.89 1.18 -11.00
C PRO A 62 4.24 0.46 -12.18
N ASN A 63 3.68 1.22 -13.13
CA ASN A 63 3.02 0.71 -14.34
C ASN A 63 3.84 0.95 -15.61
N GLN A 64 5.14 1.25 -15.49
CA GLN A 64 6.06 1.49 -16.63
C GLN A 64 5.52 2.50 -17.66
N THR A 65 4.72 3.47 -17.24
CA THR A 65 4.05 4.44 -18.14
C THR A 65 4.11 5.84 -17.54
N HIS A 66 3.34 6.08 -16.49
CA HIS A 66 3.31 7.35 -15.75
C HIS A 66 4.12 7.25 -14.46
N GLY A 67 4.98 8.23 -14.23
CA GLY A 67 5.81 8.29 -13.03
C GLY A 67 5.33 9.36 -12.07
N PHE A 68 5.46 9.10 -10.78
CA PHE A 68 5.11 10.05 -9.72
C PHE A 68 6.21 10.09 -8.67
N ASP A 69 6.23 11.20 -7.94
CA ASP A 69 7.24 11.45 -6.92
C ASP A 69 6.83 10.77 -5.61
N VAL A 70 7.77 10.00 -5.05
CA VAL A 70 7.66 9.29 -3.78
C VAL A 70 8.84 9.66 -2.91
N TYR A 71 8.62 9.75 -1.60
CA TYR A 71 9.73 9.83 -0.68
C TYR A 71 10.25 8.41 -0.43
N CYS A 72 11.48 8.13 -0.83
CA CYS A 72 12.15 6.88 -0.50
C CYS A 72 12.89 7.09 0.83
N GLU A 73 12.56 6.29 1.83
CA GLU A 73 13.38 6.18 3.04
C GLU A 73 14.41 5.07 2.78
N MET A 74 15.70 5.45 2.64
CA MET A 74 16.82 4.55 2.31
C MET A 74 17.81 4.38 3.47
N ASN A 75 17.72 5.25 4.50
CA ASN A 75 18.67 5.29 5.62
C ASN A 75 18.35 4.28 6.74
N ILE A 76 17.41 3.36 6.52
CA ILE A 76 17.04 2.33 7.48
C ILE A 76 17.69 1.01 7.03
N ASP A 77 18.38 0.35 7.96
CA ASP A 77 19.21 -0.85 7.72
C ASP A 77 18.50 -1.98 6.95
N GLU A 78 17.16 -2.00 6.96
CA GLU A 78 16.32 -3.02 6.32
C GLU A 78 15.49 -2.54 5.10
N GLY A 79 15.57 -1.31 4.59
CA GLY A 79 14.78 -1.06 3.37
C GLY A 79 14.83 0.29 2.67
N HIS A 80 14.72 0.17 1.35
CA HIS A 80 14.32 1.17 0.37
C HIS A 80 12.77 1.30 0.38
N TRP A 81 12.20 1.95 1.39
CA TRP A 81 10.74 2.04 1.54
C TRP A 81 10.13 3.15 0.69
N THR A 82 9.15 2.81 -0.15
CA THR A 82 8.37 3.80 -0.91
C THR A 82 7.29 4.44 -0.05
N VAL A 83 7.49 5.71 0.32
CA VAL A 83 6.48 6.56 0.96
C VAL A 83 5.81 7.42 -0.10
N SER A 84 4.63 7.00 -0.55
CA SER A 84 3.81 7.78 -1.48
C SER A 84 2.71 8.51 -0.72
N ASN A 85 2.41 9.77 -1.05
CA ASN A 85 1.51 10.58 -0.22
C ASN A 85 0.06 10.61 -0.74
N SER A 86 -0.61 9.46 -0.78
CA SER A 86 -2.07 9.45 -1.05
C SER A 86 -2.90 9.92 0.16
N LEU A 87 -2.25 10.17 1.31
CA LEU A 87 -2.86 10.68 2.54
C LEU A 87 -3.03 12.20 2.55
N ALA A 88 -2.34 12.96 1.68
CA ALA A 88 -2.40 14.43 1.68
C ALA A 88 -3.83 14.97 1.56
N HIS A 89 -4.65 14.37 0.70
CA HIS A 89 -6.06 14.74 0.51
C HIS A 89 -6.91 14.52 1.78
N HIS A 90 -6.46 13.61 2.64
CA HIS A 90 -7.14 13.21 3.86
C HIS A 90 -6.72 14.04 5.08
N ASN A 91 -5.64 14.82 4.99
CA ASN A 91 -5.11 15.60 6.10
C ASN A 91 -6.12 16.62 6.64
N GLY A 92 -6.29 16.65 7.97
CA GLY A 92 -7.19 17.57 8.66
C GLY A 92 -8.69 17.24 8.55
N ASN A 93 -9.08 16.16 7.87
CA ASN A 93 -10.48 15.76 7.79
C ASN A 93 -10.87 14.86 8.98
N SER A 94 -12.16 14.86 9.30
CA SER A 94 -12.73 14.00 10.32
C SER A 94 -12.88 12.56 9.82
N PHE A 95 -12.82 11.61 10.75
CA PHE A 95 -13.02 10.20 10.45
C PHE A 95 -14.51 9.92 10.23
N SER A 96 -14.83 9.20 9.16
CA SER A 96 -16.21 8.86 8.79
C SER A 96 -16.38 7.35 8.65
N THR A 97 -17.53 6.85 9.08
CA THR A 97 -17.92 5.44 9.08
C THR A 97 -19.30 5.29 8.46
N LYS A 98 -19.75 4.06 8.16
CA LYS A 98 -21.07 3.81 7.55
C LYS A 98 -22.25 4.41 8.34
N ASP A 99 -22.08 4.56 9.65
CA ASP A 99 -23.06 5.03 10.62
C ASP A 99 -22.82 6.48 11.08
N SER A 100 -21.74 7.13 10.63
CA SER A 100 -21.39 8.50 11.00
C SER A 100 -20.77 9.26 9.83
N ASP A 101 -21.54 10.21 9.28
CA ASP A 101 -21.14 11.06 8.17
C ASP A 101 -20.45 12.33 8.65
N ASN A 102 -19.12 12.33 8.64
CA ASN A 102 -18.28 13.48 8.98
C ASN A 102 -17.39 13.88 7.79
N ASP A 103 -17.77 13.50 6.58
CA ASP A 103 -17.03 13.82 5.38
C ASP A 103 -17.49 15.16 4.78
N ASN A 104 -16.73 15.69 3.82
CA ASN A 104 -16.98 17.03 3.28
C ASN A 104 -17.86 16.99 2.01
N HIS A 105 -18.40 15.83 1.66
CA HIS A 105 -19.17 15.66 0.44
C HIS A 105 -20.61 16.18 0.62
N PRO A 106 -21.18 16.94 -0.34
CA PRO A 106 -22.36 17.76 -0.06
C PRO A 106 -23.68 16.97 -0.07
N THR A 107 -23.68 15.78 -0.67
CA THR A 107 -24.91 15.02 -0.95
C THR A 107 -24.76 13.52 -0.69
N ASN A 108 -23.62 12.96 -1.04
CA ASN A 108 -23.29 11.56 -0.82
C ASN A 108 -22.50 11.39 0.47
N HIS A 109 -22.65 10.23 1.10
CA HIS A 109 -21.85 9.80 2.24
C HIS A 109 -20.74 8.84 1.76
N CYS A 110 -19.49 9.27 1.83
CA CYS A 110 -18.34 8.58 1.25
C CYS A 110 -18.15 7.19 1.86
N ALA A 111 -18.30 7.03 3.18
CA ALA A 111 -18.11 5.75 3.86
C ALA A 111 -19.09 4.66 3.36
N THR A 112 -20.31 5.04 2.97
CA THR A 112 -21.28 4.11 2.36
C THR A 112 -20.95 3.78 0.91
N SER A 113 -20.35 4.73 0.17
CA SER A 113 -20.05 4.57 -1.26
C SER A 113 -18.82 3.70 -1.50
N TYR A 114 -17.78 3.88 -0.68
CA TYR A 114 -16.50 3.17 -0.81
C TYR A 114 -16.38 1.95 0.11
N LEU A 115 -17.39 1.69 0.95
CA LEU A 115 -17.49 0.52 1.83
C LEU A 115 -16.27 0.39 2.75
N GLY A 116 -15.96 1.48 3.46
CA GLY A 116 -14.80 1.61 4.32
C GLY A 116 -15.01 2.63 5.42
N ALA A 117 -13.98 2.81 6.24
CA ALA A 117 -13.95 3.77 7.34
C ALA A 117 -12.63 4.53 7.30
N TRP A 118 -12.69 5.83 7.01
CA TRP A 118 -11.50 6.61 6.70
C TRP A 118 -11.69 8.10 7.00
N TRP A 119 -10.59 8.85 6.97
CA TRP A 119 -10.62 10.32 6.99
C TRP A 119 -11.07 10.89 5.64
N PHE A 120 -12.30 10.58 5.24
CA PHE A 120 -12.86 10.97 3.94
C PHE A 120 -12.97 12.49 3.78
N ASN A 121 -12.80 12.99 2.55
CA ASN A 121 -13.02 14.38 2.17
C ASN A 121 -14.09 14.46 1.06
N ARG A 122 -13.70 14.49 -0.22
CA ARG A 122 -14.60 14.50 -1.39
C ARG A 122 -14.08 13.61 -2.54
N CYS A 123 -14.06 12.30 -2.40
CA CYS A 123 -14.25 11.50 -1.19
C CYS A 123 -12.92 10.92 -0.73
N VAL A 124 -12.15 10.35 -1.65
CA VAL A 124 -11.04 9.47 -1.29
C VAL A 124 -9.95 9.42 -2.36
N THR A 125 -8.69 9.43 -1.91
CA THR A 125 -7.51 9.12 -2.74
C THR A 125 -6.78 7.86 -2.27
N SER A 126 -7.08 7.39 -1.06
CA SER A 126 -6.63 6.11 -0.51
C SER A 126 -7.64 5.62 0.51
N ASP A 127 -7.87 4.32 0.57
CA ASP A 127 -8.60 3.70 1.66
C ASP A 127 -7.86 2.44 2.09
N LEU A 128 -7.11 2.52 3.19
CA LEU A 128 -6.40 1.35 3.73
C LEU A 128 -7.32 0.47 4.59
N ASN A 129 -8.51 0.97 4.93
CA ASN A 129 -9.54 0.30 5.72
C ASN A 129 -10.74 -0.12 4.85
N GLY A 130 -10.59 -0.07 3.53
CA GLY A 130 -11.62 -0.47 2.59
C GLY A 130 -11.85 -1.98 2.64
N GLN A 131 -12.99 -2.42 2.09
CA GLN A 131 -13.35 -3.83 2.02
C GLN A 131 -12.24 -4.71 1.41
N TYR A 132 -11.83 -5.77 2.10
CA TYR A 132 -10.86 -6.70 1.51
C TYR A 132 -11.49 -7.55 0.40
N PHE A 133 -10.76 -7.72 -0.71
CA PHE A 133 -11.15 -8.61 -1.81
C PHE A 133 -10.06 -9.64 -2.10
N LEU A 134 -10.48 -10.89 -2.36
CA LEU A 134 -9.56 -11.97 -2.78
C LEU A 134 -8.95 -11.72 -4.18
N MET A 135 -9.68 -10.98 -5.03
CA MET A 135 -9.25 -10.56 -6.36
C MET A 135 -9.63 -9.10 -6.55
N THR A 136 -8.87 -8.36 -7.37
CA THR A 136 -9.18 -6.96 -7.65
C THR A 136 -10.55 -6.82 -8.30
N PRO A 137 -11.50 -6.08 -7.69
CA PRO A 137 -12.84 -5.89 -8.26
C PRO A 137 -12.79 -5.08 -9.55
N ASP A 138 -13.71 -5.35 -10.48
CA ASP A 138 -13.85 -4.64 -11.77
C ASP A 138 -14.48 -3.24 -11.63
N ALA A 139 -14.34 -2.62 -10.45
CA ALA A 139 -14.91 -1.33 -10.12
C ALA A 139 -13.86 -0.46 -9.46
N ALA A 140 -13.73 0.77 -9.95
CA ALA A 140 -12.78 1.74 -9.43
C ALA A 140 -13.06 2.06 -7.95
N HIS A 141 -11.99 2.38 -7.22
CA HIS A 141 -11.99 2.79 -5.82
C HIS A 141 -12.59 1.75 -4.86
N ARG A 142 -12.52 0.46 -5.22
CA ARG A 142 -13.04 -0.61 -4.37
C ARG A 142 -11.90 -1.34 -3.67
N GLY A 143 -12.08 -1.45 -2.36
CA GLY A 143 -11.25 -2.23 -1.47
C GLY A 143 -10.07 -1.47 -0.90
N VAL A 144 -9.00 -2.19 -0.57
CA VAL A 144 -7.81 -1.59 0.04
C VAL A 144 -6.96 -1.00 -1.07
N TYR A 145 -6.90 0.32 -1.24
CA TYR A 145 -6.14 0.87 -2.37
C TYR A 145 -5.37 2.15 -2.05
N TRP A 146 -4.33 2.37 -2.85
CA TRP A 146 -3.47 3.54 -2.80
C TRP A 146 -3.32 4.13 -4.19
N ARG A 147 -4.08 5.19 -4.47
CA ARG A 147 -4.24 5.72 -5.84
C ARG A 147 -2.92 6.05 -6.50
N LEU A 148 -1.99 6.67 -5.77
CA LEU A 148 -0.72 7.06 -6.36
C LEU A 148 0.14 5.84 -6.72
N TRP A 149 0.02 4.70 -6.03
CA TRP A 149 0.89 3.54 -6.25
C TRP A 149 0.36 2.56 -7.31
N LYS A 150 -0.75 1.88 -7.03
CA LYS A 150 -1.33 0.86 -7.93
C LYS A 150 -2.55 1.34 -8.70
N GLY A 151 -2.95 2.60 -8.51
CA GLY A 151 -4.12 3.18 -9.14
C GLY A 151 -5.41 2.88 -8.40
N ILE A 152 -6.54 3.21 -9.04
CA ILE A 152 -7.89 3.11 -8.46
C ILE A 152 -8.56 1.75 -8.75
N ASN A 153 -8.04 0.97 -9.70
CA ASN A 153 -8.58 -0.32 -10.13
C ASN A 153 -7.80 -1.50 -9.54
N TYR A 154 -7.12 -1.30 -8.41
CA TYR A 154 -6.30 -2.32 -7.78
C TYR A 154 -6.53 -2.34 -6.28
N SER A 155 -7.04 -3.46 -5.76
CA SER A 155 -7.09 -3.74 -4.33
C SER A 155 -5.81 -4.45 -3.90
N LEU A 156 -5.09 -3.83 -2.97
CA LEU A 156 -3.94 -4.37 -2.27
C LEU A 156 -4.33 -5.64 -1.48
N LYS A 157 -3.37 -6.56 -1.35
CA LYS A 157 -3.54 -7.81 -0.58
C LYS A 157 -3.44 -7.60 0.94
N GLY A 158 -3.08 -6.40 1.39
CA GLY A 158 -2.99 -6.06 2.79
C GLY A 158 -2.51 -4.61 2.97
N SER A 159 -2.73 -4.09 4.17
CA SER A 159 -2.26 -2.78 4.62
C SER A 159 -1.80 -2.88 6.07
N LEU A 160 -0.75 -2.12 6.41
CA LEU A 160 -0.26 -1.98 7.78
C LEU A 160 0.08 -0.50 8.00
N MET A 161 -0.50 0.08 9.05
CA MET A 161 -0.16 1.43 9.50
C MET A 161 0.62 1.34 10.82
N MET A 162 1.77 2.00 10.88
CA MET A 162 2.64 2.01 12.06
C MET A 162 2.89 3.44 12.49
N MET A 163 2.99 3.67 13.79
CA MET A 163 3.33 4.98 14.37
C MET A 163 4.64 4.86 15.14
N ARG A 164 5.47 5.90 15.06
CA ARG A 164 6.67 6.05 15.88
C ARG A 164 6.55 7.34 16.69
N ARG A 165 7.02 7.30 17.95
CA ARG A 165 7.18 8.53 18.73
C ARG A 165 8.20 9.45 18.06
N VAL A 166 7.92 10.74 18.05
CA VAL A 166 8.91 11.77 17.73
C VAL A 166 9.62 12.11 19.04
N SER A 167 10.92 11.84 19.10
CA SER A 167 11.76 12.27 20.21
C SER A 167 11.94 13.79 20.11
N ASN A 168 11.49 14.53 21.11
CA ASN A 168 11.79 15.95 21.26
C ASN A 168 13.10 16.13 22.03
#